data_AF-A0A3D3T377-F1
#
_entry.id   AF-A0A3D3T377-F1
#
_cell.length_a   1.000
_cell.length_b   1.000
_cell.length_c   1.000
_cell.angle_alpha   90.00
_cell.angle_beta   90.00
_cell.angle_gamma   90.00
#
_symmetry.space_group_name_H-M   'P 1'
#
loop_
_entity.id
_entity.type
_entity.pdbx_description
1 polymer ?
#
loop_
_entity_poly.entity_id
_entity_poly.type
_entity_poly.pdbx_seq_one_letter_code
_entity_poly.pdbx_strand_id
1 'polypeptide(L)'
;MHLYEPLDIDLQSQHDDDADPFAHDPSIEFTATPIWREGLWPAELFTLLNHPVYAGRGVAHGSGEPVLVIPGFLANDLLMLPMRQWLNRIGYRAHASHILWNTDCPNETSRRMISKVMSLHRKTGQKVKLVGHSLGGLLAKSILQAVPECVDRVITIGSPFRDSVRAHPAVVGVWGYLIAGKGKLIGRNLHPSCGSGHCMCDFVHHMLAPEPRDVPQFSIYSRRDGVVDWHSCLEEDPDLNTEVKATHIGLAFHVGAYRALATRLAQTI
;
A
#
# COMPACT_ATOMS: atom_id res chain seq x y z
N MET A 1 -60.14 -52.23 -7.64
CA MET A 1 -60.15 -51.11 -6.67
C MET A 1 -58.99 -51.33 -5.71
N HIS A 2 -57.79 -50.94 -6.13
CA HIS A 2 -56.57 -51.01 -5.33
C HIS A 2 -55.95 -49.62 -5.38
N LEU A 3 -56.04 -48.91 -4.25
CA LEU A 3 -55.34 -47.65 -4.01
C LEU A 3 -53.97 -48.02 -3.41
N TYR A 4 -52.90 -47.67 -4.11
CA TYR A 4 -51.52 -47.70 -3.64
C TYR A 4 -50.93 -46.34 -3.97
N GLU A 5 -50.64 -45.54 -2.94
CA GLU A 5 -49.71 -44.41 -3.01
C GLU A 5 -48.79 -44.55 -1.79
N PRO A 6 -47.48 -44.76 -1.97
CA PRO A 6 -46.50 -44.47 -0.94
C PRO A 6 -46.09 -43.00 -1.04
N LEU A 7 -46.09 -42.29 0.10
CA LEU A 7 -45.41 -41.00 0.24
C LEU A 7 -43.90 -41.24 0.14
N ASP A 8 -43.29 -40.77 -0.94
CA ASP A 8 -41.84 -40.56 -1.02
C ASP A 8 -41.47 -39.36 -0.14
N ILE A 9 -40.91 -39.66 1.05
CA ILE A 9 -40.19 -38.67 1.84
C ILE A 9 -38.76 -38.66 1.32
N ASP A 10 -38.50 -37.70 0.43
CA ASP A 10 -37.18 -37.42 -0.13
C ASP A 10 -36.24 -36.94 1.00
N LEU A 11 -35.41 -37.86 1.49
CA LEU A 11 -34.27 -37.57 2.37
C LEU A 11 -33.07 -37.22 1.48
N GLN A 12 -33.11 -36.05 0.86
CA GLN A 12 -31.94 -35.45 0.21
C GLN A 12 -31.68 -34.03 0.73
N SER A 13 -30.39 -33.81 1.00
CA SER A 13 -29.73 -32.53 1.28
C SER A 13 -30.20 -31.72 2.48
N GLN A 14 -29.74 -32.11 3.67
CA GLN A 14 -29.36 -31.14 4.69
C GLN A 14 -27.84 -31.16 4.83
N HIS A 15 -27.16 -30.39 3.98
CA HIS A 15 -25.78 -29.91 4.13
C HIS A 15 -25.60 -28.78 3.11
N ASP A 16 -25.85 -27.54 3.53
CA ASP A 16 -25.10 -26.33 3.14
C ASP A 16 -25.81 -25.10 3.70
N ASP A 17 -25.78 -24.95 5.03
CA ASP A 17 -26.10 -23.67 5.71
C ASP A 17 -24.87 -23.14 6.49
N ASP A 18 -23.67 -23.60 6.13
CA ASP A 18 -22.38 -23.02 6.54
C ASP A 18 -21.73 -22.27 5.36
N ALA A 19 -22.56 -21.51 4.62
CA ALA A 19 -22.04 -20.56 3.65
C ALA A 19 -21.35 -19.42 4.40
N ASP A 20 -20.02 -19.52 4.51
CA ASP A 20 -19.15 -18.45 4.97
C ASP A 20 -19.55 -17.14 4.25
N PRO A 21 -20.07 -16.12 4.98
CA PRO A 21 -20.51 -14.86 4.38
C PRO A 21 -19.36 -14.05 3.75
N PHE A 22 -18.12 -14.55 3.85
CA PHE A 22 -16.91 -13.97 3.28
C PHE A 22 -16.34 -14.78 2.10
N ALA A 23 -17.04 -15.83 1.62
CA ALA A 23 -16.51 -16.76 0.62
C ALA A 23 -16.18 -16.12 -0.74
N HIS A 24 -16.68 -14.94 -1.07
CA HIS A 24 -16.28 -14.19 -2.27
C HIS A 24 -16.43 -12.68 -2.09
N ASP A 25 -15.30 -11.98 -1.88
CA ASP A 25 -15.23 -10.52 -2.02
C ASP A 25 -14.80 -10.16 -3.46
N PRO A 26 -15.67 -9.54 -4.29
CA PRO A 26 -15.33 -9.15 -5.66
C PRO A 26 -14.28 -8.03 -5.76
N SER A 27 -13.90 -7.39 -4.64
CA SER A 27 -12.85 -6.36 -4.59
C SER A 27 -11.42 -6.91 -4.47
N ILE A 28 -11.26 -8.24 -4.39
CA ILE A 28 -9.98 -8.93 -4.29
C ILE A 28 -9.88 -9.99 -5.39
N GLU A 29 -9.17 -9.68 -6.48
CA GLU A 29 -8.84 -10.69 -7.49
C GLU A 29 -7.48 -11.32 -7.20
N PHE A 30 -7.46 -12.66 -7.17
CA PHE A 30 -6.25 -13.44 -6.95
C PHE A 30 -5.34 -13.44 -8.19
N THR A 31 -4.19 -12.75 -8.10
CA THR A 31 -3.16 -12.82 -9.14
C THR A 31 -2.08 -13.83 -8.76
N ALA A 32 -1.82 -14.81 -9.62
CA ALA A 32 -0.70 -15.74 -9.48
C ALA A 32 0.63 -15.03 -9.77
N THR A 33 1.13 -14.27 -8.80
CA THR A 33 2.43 -13.61 -8.86
C THR A 33 3.54 -14.53 -8.32
N PRO A 34 4.77 -14.46 -8.85
CA PRO A 34 5.87 -15.32 -8.46
C PRO A 34 6.50 -14.86 -7.13
N ILE A 35 5.76 -15.00 -6.02
CA ILE A 35 6.13 -14.53 -4.68
C ILE A 35 7.49 -15.07 -4.18
N TRP A 36 7.93 -16.23 -4.68
CA TRP A 36 9.25 -16.78 -4.40
C TRP A 36 10.40 -15.85 -4.82
N ARG A 37 10.17 -14.93 -5.77
CA ARG A 37 11.15 -13.92 -6.17
C ARG A 37 11.48 -12.96 -5.04
N GLU A 38 10.55 -12.72 -4.10
CA GLU A 38 10.78 -11.82 -2.98
C GLU A 38 11.97 -12.26 -2.13
N GLY A 39 12.37 -13.54 -2.14
CA GLY A 39 13.63 -13.99 -1.51
C GLY A 39 14.91 -13.28 -2.01
N LEU A 40 14.85 -12.56 -3.12
CA LEU A 40 15.96 -11.79 -3.69
C LEU A 40 16.13 -10.39 -3.09
N TRP A 41 15.16 -9.89 -2.30
CA TRP A 41 15.22 -8.54 -1.74
C TRP A 41 16.50 -8.23 -0.94
N PRO A 42 17.15 -9.17 -0.21
CA PRO A 42 18.40 -8.88 0.48
C PRO A 42 19.55 -8.54 -0.48
N ALA A 43 19.57 -9.15 -1.68
CA ALA A 43 20.55 -8.83 -2.72
C ALA A 43 20.28 -7.43 -3.31
N GLU A 44 19.01 -7.03 -3.45
CA GLU A 44 18.64 -5.68 -3.87
C GLU A 44 19.07 -4.64 -2.83
N LEU A 45 18.87 -4.91 -1.54
CA LEU A 45 19.38 -4.06 -0.45
C LEU A 45 20.91 -3.98 -0.47
N PHE A 46 21.61 -5.11 -0.57
CA PHE A 46 23.07 -5.12 -0.66
C PHE A 46 23.56 -4.29 -1.86
N THR A 47 22.92 -4.45 -3.01
CA THR A 47 23.24 -3.69 -4.22
C THR A 47 23.07 -2.19 -3.99
N LEU A 48 21.96 -1.77 -3.37
CA LEU A 48 21.72 -0.37 -3.06
C LEU A 48 22.76 0.22 -2.12
N LEU A 49 23.04 -0.46 -1.00
CA LEU A 49 23.96 0.05 0.01
C LEU A 49 25.37 0.27 -0.55
N ASN A 50 25.76 -0.48 -1.57
CA ASN A 50 27.04 -0.35 -2.27
C ASN A 50 27.00 0.54 -3.53
N HIS A 51 25.83 1.08 -3.91
CA HIS A 51 25.67 1.87 -5.11
C HIS A 51 25.81 3.39 -4.84
N PRO A 52 26.46 4.19 -5.72
CA PRO A 52 26.65 5.64 -5.52
C PRO A 52 25.36 6.44 -5.29
N VAL A 53 24.24 5.97 -5.85
CA VAL A 53 22.90 6.56 -5.62
C VAL A 53 22.55 6.61 -4.14
N TYR A 54 22.87 5.56 -3.37
CA TYR A 54 22.61 5.55 -1.93
C TYR A 54 23.49 6.55 -1.19
N ALA A 55 24.68 6.87 -1.70
CA ALA A 55 25.50 7.97 -1.20
C ALA A 55 24.98 9.37 -1.64
N GLY A 56 23.86 9.45 -2.36
CA GLY A 56 23.29 10.69 -2.87
C GLY A 56 23.97 11.24 -4.13
N ARG A 57 24.78 10.41 -4.82
CA ARG A 57 25.51 10.83 -6.04
C ARG A 57 24.68 10.54 -7.29
N GLY A 58 24.66 11.50 -8.22
CA GLY A 58 23.97 11.35 -9.51
C GLY A 58 22.45 11.29 -9.41
N VAL A 59 21.88 11.93 -8.38
CA VAL A 59 20.44 12.09 -8.14
C VAL A 59 20.13 13.54 -7.81
N ALA A 60 18.89 13.98 -8.01
CA ALA A 60 18.44 15.30 -7.62
C ALA A 60 18.32 15.42 -6.09
N HIS A 61 18.54 16.64 -5.57
CA HIS A 61 18.53 16.94 -4.14
C HIS A 61 17.35 17.84 -3.79
N GLY A 62 16.86 17.70 -2.56
CA GLY A 62 15.89 18.61 -1.95
C GLY A 62 16.55 19.82 -1.29
N SER A 63 15.69 20.70 -0.78
CA SER A 63 16.04 21.95 -0.10
C SER A 63 15.51 22.02 1.34
N GLY A 64 15.22 20.86 1.94
CA GLY A 64 14.73 20.72 3.31
C GLY A 64 13.22 20.45 3.42
N GLU A 65 12.56 20.11 2.30
CA GLU A 65 11.13 19.86 2.27
C GLU A 65 10.77 18.62 3.10
N PRO A 66 9.65 18.65 3.85
CA PRO A 66 9.21 17.53 4.65
C PRO A 66 8.70 16.39 3.77
N VAL A 67 9.23 15.19 4.00
CA VAL A 67 8.80 13.95 3.34
C VAL A 67 8.29 12.97 4.38
N LEU A 68 7.03 12.53 4.30
CA LEU A 68 6.50 11.46 5.13
C LEU A 68 6.62 10.12 4.39
N VAL A 69 7.35 9.18 4.99
CA VAL A 69 7.54 7.83 4.43
C VAL A 69 6.63 6.84 5.15
N ILE A 70 5.80 6.12 4.39
CA ILE A 70 4.76 5.23 4.91
C ILE A 70 5.04 3.78 4.48
N PRO A 71 5.26 2.84 5.42
CA PRO A 71 5.58 1.44 5.11
C PRO A 71 4.38 0.65 4.58
N GLY A 72 4.67 -0.44 3.87
CA GLY A 72 3.68 -1.43 3.43
C GLY A 72 3.09 -2.29 4.54
N PHE A 73 2.15 -3.16 4.17
CA PHE A 73 1.53 -4.14 5.07
C PHE A 73 2.60 -5.07 5.68
N LEU A 74 2.50 -5.37 6.99
CA LEU A 74 3.51 -6.09 7.79
C LEU A 74 4.91 -5.46 7.84
N ALA A 75 5.14 -4.37 7.13
CA ALA A 75 6.37 -3.59 7.24
C ALA A 75 6.24 -2.57 8.38
N ASN A 76 7.37 -1.94 8.69
CA ASN A 76 7.49 -0.94 9.73
C ASN A 76 8.53 0.11 9.35
N ASP A 77 8.68 1.12 10.22
CA ASP A 77 9.62 2.19 10.00
C ASP A 77 11.10 1.74 9.94
N LEU A 78 11.46 0.57 10.46
CA LEU A 78 12.82 0.02 10.36
C LEU A 78 13.11 -0.46 8.94
N LEU A 79 12.15 -1.14 8.30
CA LEU A 79 12.29 -1.56 6.90
C LEU A 79 12.47 -0.35 5.97
N MET A 80 11.80 0.77 6.28
CA MET A 80 11.92 2.02 5.52
C MET A 80 13.09 2.91 5.98
N LEU A 81 13.90 2.48 6.95
CA LEU A 81 15.01 3.27 7.48
C LEU A 81 16.07 3.60 6.41
N PRO A 82 16.49 2.67 5.52
CA PRO A 82 17.45 3.01 4.46
C PRO A 82 16.94 4.14 3.57
N MET A 83 15.66 4.13 3.19
CA MET A 83 15.06 5.18 2.36
C MET A 83 15.02 6.51 3.10
N ARG A 84 14.62 6.53 4.39
CA ARG A 84 14.62 7.76 5.18
C ARG A 84 16.01 8.34 5.37
N GLN A 85 17.01 7.51 5.65
CA GLN A 85 18.40 7.95 5.76
C GLN A 85 18.91 8.53 4.44
N TRP A 86 18.57 7.89 3.32
CA TRP A 86 18.92 8.38 1.99
C TRP A 86 18.23 9.71 1.66
N LEU A 87 16.92 9.84 1.92
CA LEU A 87 16.19 11.10 1.74
C LEU A 87 16.81 12.25 2.54
N ASN A 88 17.17 12.00 3.80
CA ASN A 88 17.92 12.97 4.62
C ASN A 88 19.29 13.32 4.01
N ARG A 89 19.98 12.33 3.44
CA ARG A 89 21.29 12.51 2.78
C ARG A 89 21.19 13.36 1.51
N ILE A 90 20.08 13.30 0.78
CA ILE A 90 19.87 14.10 -0.44
C ILE A 90 19.10 15.40 -0.20
N GLY A 91 19.07 15.90 1.04
CA GLY A 91 18.56 17.24 1.34
C GLY A 91 17.07 17.34 1.70
N TYR A 92 16.35 16.24 1.88
CA TYR A 92 14.96 16.28 2.39
C TYR A 92 14.91 16.12 3.92
N ARG A 93 13.77 16.46 4.53
CA ARG A 93 13.47 16.14 5.93
C ARG A 93 12.54 14.93 6.01
N ALA A 94 13.12 13.73 6.11
CA ALA A 94 12.36 12.49 6.11
C ALA A 94 11.79 12.16 7.50
N HIS A 95 10.48 12.00 7.57
CA HIS A 95 9.72 11.62 8.75
C HIS A 95 9.26 10.17 8.65
N ALA A 96 9.42 9.43 9.75
CA ALA A 96 8.81 8.10 9.93
C ALA A 96 7.29 8.20 9.99
N SER A 97 6.57 7.09 9.84
CA SER A 97 5.13 7.02 10.10
C SER A 97 4.81 6.83 11.60
N HIS A 98 5.74 6.28 12.37
CA HIS A 98 5.55 5.70 13.72
C HIS A 98 4.65 4.46 13.74
N ILE A 99 4.60 3.73 12.62
CA ILE A 99 3.92 2.44 12.53
C ILE A 99 4.88 1.34 12.98
N LEU A 100 4.52 0.64 14.06
CA LEU A 100 5.26 -0.51 14.60
C LEU A 100 5.09 -1.76 13.73
N TRP A 101 3.85 -2.01 13.31
CA TRP A 101 3.45 -3.01 12.32
C TRP A 101 2.25 -2.43 11.58
N ASN A 102 2.30 -2.39 10.25
CA ASN A 102 1.17 -1.91 9.47
C ASN A 102 0.08 -2.98 9.36
N THR A 103 -0.52 -3.32 10.49
CA THR A 103 -1.54 -4.37 10.68
C THR A 103 -2.81 -3.84 11.35
N ASP A 104 -2.82 -2.55 11.66
CA ASP A 104 -4.00 -1.85 12.20
C ASP A 104 -5.02 -1.58 11.10
N CYS A 105 -6.24 -1.21 11.50
CA CYS A 105 -7.27 -0.72 10.59
C CYS A 105 -6.70 0.43 9.72
N PRO A 106 -6.73 0.31 8.38
CA PRO A 106 -6.19 1.34 7.49
C PRO A 106 -6.83 2.72 7.72
N ASN A 107 -8.12 2.77 8.08
CA ASN A 107 -8.81 4.01 8.39
C ASN A 107 -8.23 4.73 9.62
N GLU A 108 -8.01 3.99 10.71
CA GLU A 108 -7.43 4.56 11.93
C GLU A 108 -5.97 4.97 11.69
N THR A 109 -5.22 4.16 10.95
CA THR A 109 -3.86 4.51 10.54
C THR A 109 -3.85 5.78 9.69
N SER A 110 -4.76 5.91 8.73
CA SER A 110 -4.93 7.11 7.91
C SER A 110 -5.22 8.35 8.76
N ARG A 111 -6.17 8.28 9.71
CA ARG A 111 -6.51 9.40 10.63
C ARG A 111 -5.31 9.88 11.47
N ARG A 112 -4.51 8.94 11.99
CA ARG A 112 -3.27 9.27 12.71
C ARG A 112 -2.26 9.96 11.78
N MET A 113 -2.15 9.49 10.54
CA MET A 113 -1.23 10.09 9.56
C MET A 113 -1.70 11.47 9.07
N ILE A 114 -3.01 11.68 8.88
CA ILE A 114 -3.60 12.99 8.57
C ILE A 114 -3.22 14.00 9.66
N SER A 115 -3.44 13.65 10.93
CA SER A 115 -3.07 14.50 12.08
C SER A 115 -1.57 14.86 12.07
N LYS A 116 -0.72 13.90 11.69
CA LYS A 116 0.72 14.11 11.57
C LYS A 116 1.09 15.02 10.41
N VAL A 117 0.50 14.85 9.24
CA VAL A 117 0.72 15.71 8.06
C VAL A 117 0.31 17.14 8.37
N MET A 118 -0.87 17.35 8.96
CA MET A 118 -1.30 18.69 9.40
C MET A 118 -0.34 19.29 10.43
N SER A 119 0.19 18.49 11.36
CA SER A 119 1.17 18.95 12.34
C SER A 119 2.49 19.37 11.68
N LEU A 120 2.99 18.59 10.73
CA LEU A 120 4.20 18.91 9.97
C LEU A 120 4.01 20.17 9.13
N HIS A 121 2.87 20.28 8.44
CA HIS A 121 2.52 21.44 7.65
C HIS A 121 2.50 22.71 8.52
N ARG A 122 1.79 22.69 9.66
CA ARG A 122 1.76 23.84 10.59
C ARG A 122 3.13 24.20 11.16
N LYS A 123 3.97 23.21 11.48
CA LYS A 123 5.29 23.46 12.10
C LYS A 123 6.33 23.98 11.12
N THR A 124 6.23 23.58 9.86
CA THR A 124 7.25 23.90 8.84
C THR A 124 6.82 25.01 7.89
N GLY A 125 5.52 25.30 7.79
CA GLY A 125 4.94 26.19 6.78
C GLY A 125 4.98 25.59 5.36
N GLN A 126 5.43 24.35 5.20
CA GLN A 126 5.60 23.69 3.90
C GLN A 126 4.57 22.58 3.71
N LYS A 127 4.13 22.36 2.48
CA LYS A 127 3.34 21.18 2.13
C LYS A 127 4.21 19.92 2.23
N VAL A 128 3.61 18.80 2.64
CA VAL A 128 4.32 17.53 2.88
C VAL A 128 4.32 16.68 1.62
N LYS A 129 5.49 16.17 1.24
CA LYS A 129 5.63 15.15 0.18
C LYS A 129 5.35 13.77 0.79
N LEU A 130 4.45 12.99 0.21
CA LEU A 130 4.11 11.66 0.71
C LEU A 130 4.76 10.58 -0.14
N VAL A 131 5.47 9.65 0.50
CA VAL A 131 6.08 8.48 -0.15
C VAL A 131 5.54 7.22 0.51
N GLY A 132 4.81 6.41 -0.23
CA GLY A 132 4.17 5.20 0.29
C GLY A 132 4.58 3.95 -0.47
N HIS A 133 4.95 2.89 0.26
CA HIS A 133 5.23 1.58 -0.33
C HIS A 133 4.04 0.64 -0.09
N SER A 134 3.60 -0.09 -1.11
CA SER A 134 2.50 -1.06 -0.98
C SER A 134 1.26 -0.41 -0.33
N LEU A 135 0.68 -0.99 0.74
CA LEU A 135 -0.40 -0.39 1.55
C LEU A 135 -0.13 1.06 1.99
N GLY A 136 1.14 1.42 2.21
CA GLY A 136 1.53 2.79 2.55
C GLY A 136 1.19 3.81 1.46
N GLY A 137 1.15 3.40 0.19
CA GLY A 137 0.72 4.27 -0.91
C GLY A 137 -0.79 4.51 -0.94
N LEU A 138 -1.60 3.50 -0.59
CA LEU A 138 -3.05 3.67 -0.43
C LEU A 138 -3.34 4.62 0.74
N LEU A 139 -2.62 4.47 1.86
CA LEU A 139 -2.67 5.41 2.97
C LEU A 139 -2.29 6.83 2.53
N ALA A 140 -1.23 6.99 1.73
CA ALA A 140 -0.82 8.28 1.19
C ALA A 140 -1.90 8.93 0.31
N LYS A 141 -2.54 8.16 -0.59
CA LYS A 141 -3.65 8.64 -1.41
C LYS A 141 -4.88 8.99 -0.56
N SER A 142 -5.20 8.21 0.48
CA SER A 142 -6.27 8.55 1.42
C SER A 142 -5.98 9.84 2.21
N ILE A 143 -4.72 10.10 2.59
CA ILE A 143 -4.34 11.36 3.26
C ILE A 143 -4.52 12.53 2.30
N LEU A 144 -4.10 12.38 1.04
CA LEU A 144 -4.29 13.39 0.00
C LEU A 144 -5.78 13.74 -0.16
N GLN A 145 -6.67 12.75 -0.14
CA GLN A 145 -8.11 13.02 -0.23
C GLN A 145 -8.64 13.82 0.97
N ALA A 146 -8.09 13.62 2.16
CA ALA A 146 -8.56 14.27 3.38
C ALA A 146 -8.01 15.70 3.59
N VAL A 147 -6.74 15.95 3.23
CA VAL A 147 -6.05 17.22 3.49
C VAL A 147 -5.19 17.67 2.30
N PRO A 148 -5.77 17.87 1.10
CA PRO A 148 -5.02 18.18 -0.12
C PRO A 148 -4.20 19.47 -0.02
N GLU A 149 -4.65 20.45 0.76
CA GLU A 149 -3.95 21.71 1.02
C GLU A 149 -2.61 21.52 1.76
N CYS A 150 -2.49 20.42 2.52
CA CYS A 150 -1.29 20.08 3.29
C CYS A 150 -0.28 19.23 2.49
N VAL A 151 -0.62 18.77 1.27
CA VAL A 151 0.17 17.79 0.50
C VAL A 151 0.77 18.42 -0.75
N ASP A 152 2.07 18.23 -0.96
CA ASP A 152 2.80 18.74 -2.13
C ASP A 152 2.68 17.79 -3.33
N ARG A 153 2.87 16.49 -3.06
CA ARG A 153 2.76 15.41 -4.04
C ARG A 153 2.66 14.05 -3.34
N VAL A 154 2.18 13.06 -4.06
CA VAL A 154 2.18 11.66 -3.63
C VAL A 154 3.04 10.83 -4.58
N ILE A 155 3.94 10.03 -4.04
CA ILE A 155 4.76 9.09 -4.81
C ILE A 155 4.53 7.69 -4.23
N THR A 156 3.89 6.83 -5.02
CA THR A 156 3.62 5.44 -4.66
C THR A 156 4.71 4.51 -5.19
N ILE A 157 4.99 3.45 -4.44
CA ILE A 157 6.00 2.46 -4.78
C ILE A 157 5.36 1.07 -4.65
N GLY A 158 5.06 0.43 -5.77
CA GLY A 158 4.42 -0.90 -5.80
C GLY A 158 3.09 -0.93 -5.05
N SER A 159 2.27 0.12 -5.17
CA SER A 159 1.02 0.25 -4.41
C SER A 159 -0.19 -0.06 -5.28
N PRO A 160 -1.04 -1.05 -4.94
CA PRO A 160 -2.20 -1.44 -5.76
C PRO A 160 -3.43 -0.57 -5.44
N PHE A 161 -3.61 0.54 -6.15
CA PHE A 161 -4.67 1.53 -5.86
C PHE A 161 -5.77 1.65 -6.93
N ARG A 162 -5.67 0.94 -8.07
CA ARG A 162 -6.68 0.96 -9.15
C ARG A 162 -7.59 -0.26 -9.18
N ASP A 163 -8.84 -0.02 -9.61
CA ASP A 163 -9.92 -0.94 -10.00
C ASP A 163 -10.37 -1.95 -8.92
N SER A 164 -9.45 -2.63 -8.25
CA SER A 164 -9.63 -3.47 -7.06
C SER A 164 -8.26 -3.78 -6.44
N VAL A 165 -8.14 -4.06 -5.13
CA VAL A 165 -6.83 -4.41 -4.54
C VAL A 165 -6.43 -5.81 -4.97
N ARG A 166 -5.71 -5.91 -6.10
CA ARG A 166 -5.23 -7.17 -6.66
C ARG A 166 -3.88 -7.56 -6.06
N ALA A 167 -3.93 -8.32 -4.96
CA ALA A 167 -2.78 -8.83 -4.25
C ALA A 167 -2.70 -10.37 -4.32
N HIS A 168 -1.50 -10.91 -4.13
CA HIS A 168 -1.25 -12.35 -4.11
C HIS A 168 -2.10 -13.04 -3.02
N PRO A 169 -2.67 -14.23 -3.29
CA PRO A 169 -3.50 -14.96 -2.34
C PRO A 169 -2.87 -15.15 -0.95
N ALA A 170 -1.54 -15.28 -0.86
CA ALA A 170 -0.86 -15.37 0.43
C ALA A 170 -0.97 -14.07 1.26
N VAL A 171 -0.92 -12.90 0.62
CA VAL A 171 -1.08 -11.61 1.32
C VAL A 171 -2.53 -11.40 1.73
N VAL A 172 -3.48 -11.72 0.84
CA VAL A 172 -4.91 -11.74 1.14
C VAL A 172 -5.22 -12.71 2.28
N GLY A 173 -4.59 -13.90 2.28
CA GLY A 173 -4.74 -14.92 3.30
C GLY A 173 -4.16 -14.48 4.65
N VAL A 174 -3.01 -13.79 4.67
CA VAL A 174 -2.47 -13.20 5.91
C VAL A 174 -3.39 -12.09 6.41
N TRP A 175 -3.91 -11.23 5.52
CA TRP A 175 -4.89 -10.20 5.87
C TRP A 175 -6.16 -10.81 6.48
N GLY A 176 -6.74 -11.83 5.84
CA GLY A 176 -7.90 -12.57 6.34
C GLY A 176 -7.63 -13.27 7.69
N TYR A 177 -6.44 -13.85 7.86
CA TYR A 177 -6.02 -14.43 9.15
C TYR A 177 -5.95 -13.38 10.27
N LEU A 178 -5.45 -12.17 9.97
CA LEU A 178 -5.43 -11.07 10.94
C LEU A 178 -6.84 -10.57 11.26
N ILE A 179 -7.74 -10.48 10.28
CA ILE A 179 -9.15 -10.09 10.51
C ILE A 179 -9.90 -11.14 11.34
N ALA A 180 -9.61 -12.42 11.13
CA ALA A 180 -10.22 -13.52 11.89
C ALA A 180 -9.78 -13.58 13.37
N GLY A 181 -8.97 -12.63 13.86
CA GLY A 181 -8.67 -12.48 15.28
C GLY A 181 -7.78 -13.56 15.91
N LYS A 182 -7.12 -14.41 15.10
CA LYS A 182 -6.30 -15.54 15.60
C LYS A 182 -4.85 -15.18 15.94
N GLY A 183 -4.40 -13.94 15.73
CA GLY A 183 -3.01 -13.51 15.95
C GLY A 183 -2.81 -12.54 17.12
N LYS A 184 -1.87 -12.83 18.04
CA LYS A 184 -1.46 -11.89 19.12
C LYS A 184 -0.70 -10.63 18.64
N LEU A 185 -0.47 -10.49 17.33
CA LEU A 185 0.19 -9.33 16.69
C LEU A 185 -0.80 -8.23 16.23
N ILE A 186 -2.11 -8.43 16.44
CA ILE A 186 -3.17 -7.57 15.90
C ILE A 186 -3.37 -6.32 16.80
N GLY A 187 -3.44 -5.14 16.18
CA GLY A 187 -3.93 -3.95 16.86
C GLY A 187 -5.41 -4.10 17.20
N ARG A 188 -5.79 -3.66 18.41
CA ARG A 188 -7.08 -3.92 19.07
C ARG A 188 -8.37 -3.44 18.34
N ASN A 189 -8.28 -2.96 17.10
CA ASN A 189 -9.34 -2.21 16.40
C ASN A 189 -9.68 -2.74 14.98
N LEU A 190 -9.35 -3.99 14.65
CA LEU A 190 -9.75 -4.60 13.37
C LEU A 190 -11.19 -5.14 13.47
N HIS A 191 -12.13 -4.50 12.77
CA HIS A 191 -13.50 -5.02 12.64
C HIS A 191 -13.54 -6.16 11.62
N PRO A 192 -14.44 -7.16 11.74
CA PRO A 192 -14.56 -8.27 10.77
C PRO A 192 -14.79 -7.82 9.32
N SER A 193 -15.37 -6.64 9.10
CA SER A 193 -15.55 -6.07 7.77
C SER A 193 -14.36 -5.25 7.27
N CYS A 194 -13.29 -5.08 8.06
CA CYS A 194 -12.17 -4.21 7.69
C CYS A 194 -11.43 -4.74 6.45
N GLY A 195 -11.23 -3.89 5.44
CA GLY A 195 -10.51 -4.28 4.22
C GLY A 195 -11.31 -5.17 3.26
N SER A 196 -12.62 -5.31 3.46
CA SER A 196 -13.55 -5.82 2.45
C SER A 196 -14.28 -4.68 1.74
N GLY A 197 -14.89 -4.97 0.59
CA GLY A 197 -15.77 -4.03 -0.13
C GLY A 197 -16.99 -3.57 0.68
N HIS A 198 -17.28 -4.22 1.80
CA HIS A 198 -18.39 -3.90 2.71
C HIS A 198 -18.01 -2.88 3.80
N CYS A 199 -16.74 -2.50 3.91
CA CYS A 199 -16.30 -1.48 4.85
C CYS A 199 -16.59 -0.08 4.30
N MET A 200 -17.50 0.67 4.92
CA MET A 200 -17.82 2.05 4.49
C MET A 200 -17.04 3.14 5.24
N CYS A 201 -15.80 2.85 5.65
CA CYS A 201 -14.97 3.85 6.32
C CYS A 201 -14.38 4.87 5.32
N ASP A 202 -13.98 6.05 5.80
CA ASP A 202 -13.41 7.13 4.98
C ASP A 202 -12.27 6.63 4.07
N PHE A 203 -11.39 5.77 4.60
CA PHE A 203 -10.32 5.15 3.82
C PHE A 203 -10.84 4.37 2.60
N VAL A 204 -11.86 3.53 2.76
CA VAL A 204 -12.41 2.74 1.65
C VAL A 204 -13.16 3.65 0.67
N HIS A 205 -13.91 4.64 1.18
CA HIS A 205 -14.55 5.63 0.32
C HIS A 205 -13.53 6.36 -0.57
N HIS A 206 -12.39 6.79 0.00
CA HIS A 206 -11.31 7.43 -0.76
C HIS A 206 -10.68 6.53 -1.82
N MET A 207 -10.71 5.20 -1.66
CA MET A 207 -10.17 4.25 -2.65
C MET A 207 -11.19 3.89 -3.72
N LEU A 208 -12.47 3.73 -3.37
CA LEU A 208 -13.52 3.34 -4.31
C LEU A 208 -13.99 4.51 -5.18
N ALA A 209 -14.04 5.72 -4.62
CA ALA A 209 -14.55 6.91 -5.30
C ALA A 209 -13.67 8.14 -4.97
N PRO A 210 -12.40 8.17 -5.42
CA PRO A 210 -11.52 9.32 -5.19
C PRO A 210 -12.03 10.56 -5.91
N GLU A 211 -12.04 11.70 -5.23
CA GLU A 211 -12.28 12.99 -5.88
C GLU A 211 -11.02 13.42 -6.67
N PRO A 212 -11.18 14.13 -7.81
CA PRO A 212 -10.05 14.74 -8.49
C PRO A 212 -9.31 15.72 -7.57
N ARG A 213 -7.99 15.58 -7.47
CA ARG A 213 -7.12 16.48 -6.70
C ARG A 213 -6.07 17.09 -7.63
N ASP A 214 -5.93 18.41 -7.56
CA ASP A 214 -4.87 19.18 -8.25
C ASP A 214 -3.53 19.06 -7.50
N VAL A 215 -3.21 17.84 -7.06
CA VAL A 215 -1.97 17.49 -6.40
C VAL A 215 -1.35 16.35 -7.19
N PRO A 216 -0.11 16.50 -7.66
CA PRO A 216 0.55 15.50 -8.50
C PRO A 216 0.75 14.17 -7.79
N GLN A 217 0.39 13.10 -8.50
CA GLN A 217 0.48 11.72 -8.04
C GLN A 217 1.36 10.94 -9.02
N PHE A 218 2.36 10.25 -8.51
CA PHE A 218 3.32 9.48 -9.30
C PHE A 218 3.36 8.03 -8.83
N SER A 219 3.64 7.12 -9.76
CA SER A 219 3.80 5.70 -9.45
C SER A 219 5.16 5.17 -9.90
N ILE A 220 5.82 4.45 -9.01
CA ILE A 220 6.99 3.62 -9.29
C ILE A 220 6.54 2.17 -9.14
N TYR A 221 6.54 1.41 -10.24
CA TYR A 221 6.03 0.04 -10.27
C TYR A 221 7.06 -0.94 -10.85
N SER A 222 6.78 -2.24 -10.73
CA SER A 222 7.61 -3.27 -11.33
C SER A 222 6.76 -4.39 -11.90
N ARG A 223 7.00 -4.79 -13.16
CA ARG A 223 6.41 -6.01 -13.73
C ARG A 223 6.96 -7.30 -13.08
N ARG A 224 8.02 -7.19 -12.28
CA ARG A 224 8.60 -8.30 -11.52
C ARG A 224 8.04 -8.44 -10.11
N ASP A 225 7.12 -7.56 -9.73
CA ASP A 225 6.43 -7.59 -8.45
C ASP A 225 5.82 -8.99 -8.22
N GLY A 226 6.26 -9.64 -7.16
CA GLY A 226 5.81 -10.97 -6.77
C GLY A 226 4.60 -10.96 -5.86
N VAL A 227 4.05 -9.79 -5.52
CA VAL A 227 3.05 -9.61 -4.47
C VAL A 227 1.78 -8.94 -4.96
N VAL A 228 1.86 -7.94 -5.83
CA VAL A 228 0.69 -7.22 -6.35
C VAL A 228 0.69 -7.20 -7.88
N ASP A 229 -0.50 -7.13 -8.49
CA ASP A 229 -0.58 -6.94 -9.93
C ASP A 229 -0.14 -5.52 -10.28
N TRP A 230 0.93 -5.40 -11.04
CA TRP A 230 1.52 -4.11 -11.41
C TRP A 230 0.56 -3.21 -12.20
N HIS A 231 -0.44 -3.76 -12.90
CA HIS A 231 -1.47 -2.95 -13.57
C HIS A 231 -2.28 -2.11 -12.57
N SER A 232 -2.54 -2.66 -11.38
CA SER A 232 -3.26 -1.96 -10.30
C SER A 232 -2.43 -0.83 -9.66
N CYS A 233 -1.14 -0.73 -10.01
CA CYS A 233 -0.24 0.32 -9.52
C CYS A 233 -0.11 1.52 -10.45
N LEU A 234 -0.70 1.50 -11.65
CA LEU A 234 -0.48 2.55 -12.64
C LEU A 234 -1.37 3.76 -12.40
N GLU A 235 -0.84 4.96 -12.49
CA GLU A 235 -1.67 6.16 -12.75
C GLU A 235 -2.26 6.09 -14.16
N GLU A 236 -3.37 6.79 -14.41
CA GLU A 236 -4.02 6.81 -15.73
C GLU A 236 -3.13 7.41 -16.82
N ASP A 237 -2.42 8.49 -16.50
CA ASP A 237 -1.45 9.11 -17.39
C ASP A 237 -0.11 8.32 -17.38
N PRO A 238 0.32 7.77 -18.53
CA PRO A 238 1.60 7.06 -18.64
C PRO A 238 2.82 7.87 -18.17
N ASP A 239 2.81 9.20 -18.30
CA ASP A 239 3.96 10.06 -17.95
C ASP A 239 4.15 10.20 -16.43
N LEU A 240 3.15 9.81 -15.65
CA LEU A 240 3.20 9.77 -14.19
C LEU A 240 3.77 8.45 -13.65
N ASN A 241 3.98 7.47 -14.53
CA ASN A 241 4.41 6.11 -14.19
C ASN A 241 5.90 5.89 -14.48
N THR A 242 6.59 5.15 -13.62
CA THR A 242 8.01 4.78 -13.81
C THR A 242 8.22 3.30 -13.50
N GLU A 243 8.54 2.50 -14.52
CA GLU A 243 8.85 1.08 -14.34
C GLU A 243 10.28 0.88 -13.84
N VAL A 244 10.47 0.01 -12.86
CA VAL A 244 11.78 -0.50 -12.42
C VAL A 244 11.77 -2.03 -12.36
N LYS A 245 12.95 -2.65 -12.37
CA LYS A 245 13.10 -4.12 -12.45
C LYS A 245 13.33 -4.77 -11.07
N ALA A 246 12.44 -4.50 -10.13
CA ALA A 246 12.58 -4.88 -8.72
C ALA A 246 11.56 -5.94 -8.27
N THR A 247 11.84 -6.65 -7.18
CA THR A 247 10.80 -7.42 -6.46
C THR A 247 9.92 -6.47 -5.63
N HIS A 248 8.79 -6.92 -5.08
CA HIS A 248 7.89 -6.06 -4.31
C HIS A 248 8.56 -5.46 -3.07
N ILE A 249 9.18 -6.29 -2.24
CA ILE A 249 9.96 -5.86 -1.08
C ILE A 249 11.21 -5.13 -1.59
N GLY A 250 11.82 -5.64 -2.66
CA GLY A 250 12.96 -5.04 -3.34
C GLY A 250 12.73 -3.62 -3.81
N LEU A 251 11.51 -3.22 -4.16
CA LEU A 251 11.17 -1.85 -4.55
C LEU A 251 11.55 -0.82 -3.49
N ALA A 252 11.47 -1.17 -2.20
CA ALA A 252 11.90 -0.32 -1.09
C ALA A 252 13.43 -0.11 -1.04
N PHE A 253 14.18 -0.91 -1.80
CA PHE A 253 15.63 -0.96 -1.82
C PHE A 253 16.24 -0.89 -3.22
N HIS A 254 15.45 -0.81 -4.29
CA HIS A 254 16.01 -0.92 -5.63
C HIS A 254 16.64 0.41 -6.10
N VAL A 255 17.85 0.35 -6.67
CA VAL A 255 18.58 1.55 -7.15
C VAL A 255 17.75 2.37 -8.13
N GLY A 256 17.03 1.71 -9.03
CA GLY A 256 16.13 2.36 -9.98
C GLY A 256 14.97 3.09 -9.29
N ALA A 257 14.44 2.54 -8.19
CA ALA A 257 13.37 3.17 -7.43
C ALA A 257 13.86 4.45 -6.74
N TYR A 258 15.09 4.44 -6.22
CA TYR A 258 15.69 5.62 -5.59
C TYR A 258 15.97 6.72 -6.62
N ARG A 259 16.45 6.36 -7.82
CA ARG A 259 16.60 7.34 -8.92
C ARG A 259 15.26 7.94 -9.33
N ALA A 260 14.25 7.11 -9.56
CA ALA A 260 12.91 7.55 -9.93
C ALA A 260 12.31 8.45 -8.84
N LEU A 261 12.46 8.06 -7.58
CA LEU A 261 11.98 8.82 -6.43
C LEU A 261 12.64 10.20 -6.36
N ALA A 262 13.97 10.28 -6.52
CA ALA A 262 14.67 11.58 -6.54
C ALA A 262 14.15 12.48 -7.67
N THR A 263 13.97 11.94 -8.89
CA THR A 263 13.43 12.68 -10.03
C THR A 263 12.03 13.22 -9.71
N ARG A 264 11.12 12.37 -9.22
CA ARG A 264 9.74 12.79 -8.91
C ARG A 264 9.63 13.71 -7.71
N LEU A 265 10.54 13.65 -6.74
CA LEU A 265 10.56 14.57 -5.60
C LEU A 265 11.03 15.98 -5.99
N ALA A 266 11.98 16.08 -6.93
CA ALA A 266 12.58 17.33 -7.38
C ALA A 266 11.87 17.95 -8.60
N GLN A 267 10.92 17.25 -9.23
CA GLN A 267 10.19 17.75 -10.38
C GLN A 267 9.43 19.04 -10.04
N THR A 268 9.68 20.12 -10.77
CA THR A 268 8.88 21.35 -10.73
C THR A 268 7.57 21.11 -11.47
N ILE A 269 6.48 21.65 -10.93
CA ILE A 269 5.11 21.46 -11.42
C ILE A 269 4.53 22.84 -11.64
#